data_AF-A0A9D1HNS1-F1
#
_entry.id   AF-A0A9D1HNS1-F1
#
_cell.length_a   1.000
_cell.length_b   1.000
_cell.length_c   1.000
_cell.angle_alpha   90.00
_cell.angle_beta   90.00
_cell.angle_gamma   90.00
#
_symmetry.space_group_name_H-M   'P 1'
#
loop_
_entity.id
_entity.type
_entity.pdbx_description
1 polymer ?
#
loop_
_entity_poly.entity_id
_entity_poly.type
_entity_poly.pdbx_seq_one_letter_code
_entity_poly.pdbx_strand_id
1 'polypeptide(L)'
;MNSDIGIQQDESLPDIRQAKHLATLYHMRLDDLIAFDLEVTEIEEAIAKVSEETQKKVDWTKVWSQKYPILATYPNEVKIEDYRPTLKALLQKLKKDYGYQDEDAFLVLKDILAQIWTHP
;
A
#
# COMPACT_ATOMS: atom_id res chain seq x y z
N MET A 1 14.37 21.29 11.20
CA MET A 1 15.52 20.56 10.66
C MET A 1 15.40 20.64 9.16
N ASN A 2 16.32 21.36 8.51
CA ASN A 2 16.28 21.63 7.08
C ASN A 2 16.35 20.32 6.30
N SER A 3 15.30 19.96 5.59
CA SER A 3 15.41 19.03 4.47
C SER A 3 15.86 19.84 3.27
N ASP A 4 17.14 19.72 2.93
CA ASP A 4 17.72 20.23 1.69
C ASP A 4 16.86 19.75 0.52
N ILE A 5 16.23 20.71 -0.15
CA ILE A 5 15.47 20.50 -1.37
C ILE A 5 16.50 20.11 -2.42
N GLY A 6 16.43 18.87 -2.92
CA GLY A 6 17.26 18.37 -4.00
C GLY A 6 16.92 19.04 -5.32
N ILE A 7 17.26 20.32 -5.47
CA ILE A 7 17.17 21.05 -6.75
C ILE A 7 18.27 20.48 -7.64
N GLN A 8 17.89 19.77 -8.70
CA GLN A 8 18.85 19.37 -9.73
C GLN A 8 19.40 20.62 -10.41
N GLN A 9 20.71 20.68 -10.67
CA GLN A 9 21.41 21.88 -11.16
C GLN A 9 20.96 22.38 -12.56
N ASP A 10 19.96 21.77 -13.17
CA ASP A 10 19.45 22.06 -14.53
C ASP A 10 18.04 22.69 -14.54
N GLU A 11 17.40 22.92 -13.38
CA GLU A 11 16.07 23.56 -13.34
C GLU A 11 16.15 25.09 -13.49
N SER A 12 15.34 25.66 -14.39
CA SER A 12 15.32 27.11 -14.60
C SER A 12 14.42 27.84 -13.58
N LEU A 13 14.76 29.08 -13.22
CA LEU A 13 13.95 29.92 -12.31
C LEU A 13 12.46 30.08 -12.72
N PRO A 14 12.12 30.19 -14.03
CA PRO A 14 10.75 30.10 -14.51
C PRO A 14 10.04 28.80 -14.11
N ASP A 15 10.69 27.64 -14.26
CA ASP A 15 10.09 26.33 -13.99
C ASP A 15 9.77 26.18 -12.49
N ILE A 16 10.66 26.62 -11.62
CA ILE A 16 10.45 26.59 -10.15
C ILE A 16 9.25 27.45 -9.75
N ARG A 17 9.07 28.63 -10.37
CA ARG A 17 7.93 29.51 -10.08
C ARG A 17 6.62 28.92 -10.59
N GLN A 18 6.64 28.27 -11.76
CA GLN A 18 5.48 27.59 -12.31
C GLN A 18 5.05 26.40 -11.44
N ALA A 19 5.99 25.56 -11.01
CA ALA A 19 5.71 24.44 -10.11
C ALA A 19 5.12 24.93 -8.77
N LYS A 20 5.66 26.01 -8.18
CA LYS A 20 5.09 26.63 -6.97
C LYS A 20 3.67 27.15 -7.16
N HIS A 21 3.39 27.73 -8.33
CA HIS A 21 2.06 28.20 -8.66
C HIS A 21 1.06 27.05 -8.80
N LEU A 22 1.45 25.97 -9.49
CA LEU A 22 0.64 24.75 -9.64
C LEU A 22 0.37 24.09 -8.28
N ALA A 23 1.38 23.96 -7.41
CA ALA A 23 1.22 23.38 -6.08
C ALA A 23 0.17 24.15 -5.25
N THR A 24 0.19 25.49 -5.34
CA THR A 24 -0.79 26.35 -4.68
C THR A 24 -2.19 26.16 -5.26
N LEU A 25 -2.32 26.06 -6.59
CA LEU A 25 -3.59 25.89 -7.29
C LEU A 25 -4.26 24.55 -6.95
N TYR A 26 -3.48 23.48 -6.85
CA TYR A 26 -3.95 22.13 -6.54
C TYR A 26 -4.00 21.83 -5.04
N HIS A 27 -3.73 22.81 -4.17
CA HIS A 27 -3.72 22.65 -2.71
C HIS A 27 -2.81 21.49 -2.23
N MET A 28 -1.70 21.27 -2.92
CA MET A 28 -0.72 20.23 -2.59
C MET A 28 0.64 20.85 -2.25
N ARG A 29 1.48 20.11 -1.53
CA ARG A 29 2.85 20.57 -1.26
C ARG A 29 3.67 20.49 -2.54
N LEU A 30 4.66 21.37 -2.68
CA LEU A 30 5.54 21.37 -3.86
C LEU A 30 6.28 20.04 -4.01
N ASP A 31 6.72 19.43 -2.91
CA ASP A 31 7.39 18.12 -2.93
C ASP A 31 6.45 17.02 -3.42
N ASP A 32 5.17 17.06 -3.03
CA ASP A 32 4.15 16.10 -3.49
C ASP A 32 3.84 16.29 -4.98
N LEU A 33 3.87 17.55 -5.47
CA LEU A 33 3.69 17.85 -6.89
C LEU A 33 4.88 17.34 -7.73
N ILE A 34 6.11 17.49 -7.22
CA ILE A 34 7.32 17.03 -7.92
C ILE A 34 7.37 15.51 -7.95
N ALA A 35 7.00 14.85 -6.86
CA ALA A 35 6.89 13.39 -6.76
C ALA A 35 5.56 12.84 -7.29
N PHE A 36 4.74 13.67 -7.95
CA PHE A 36 3.39 13.30 -8.35
C PHE A 36 3.43 12.15 -9.36
N ASP A 37 2.89 11.01 -8.93
CA ASP A 37 2.61 9.85 -9.78
C ASP A 37 1.10 9.71 -9.90
N LEU A 38 0.59 9.93 -11.12
CA LEU A 38 -0.83 9.89 -11.40
C LEU A 38 -1.42 8.50 -11.12
N GLU A 39 -0.70 7.44 -11.47
CA GLU A 39 -1.19 6.06 -11.30
C GLU A 39 -1.29 5.71 -9.82
N VAL A 40 -0.28 6.08 -9.02
CA VAL A 40 -0.29 5.89 -7.57
C VAL A 40 -1.43 6.68 -6.93
N THR A 41 -1.59 7.96 -7.32
CA THR A 41 -2.64 8.82 -6.78
C THR A 41 -4.03 8.28 -7.06
N GLU A 42 -4.30 7.81 -8.29
CA GLU A 42 -5.58 7.21 -8.64
C GLU A 42 -5.90 5.96 -7.82
N ILE A 43 -4.89 5.13 -7.53
CA ILE A 43 -5.05 3.94 -6.67
C ILE A 43 -5.36 4.34 -5.22
N GLU A 44 -4.60 5.28 -4.65
CA GLU A 44 -4.81 5.77 -3.29
C GLU A 44 -6.20 6.40 -3.11
N GLU A 45 -6.61 7.25 -4.06
CA GLU A 45 -7.94 7.84 -4.06
C GLU A 45 -9.04 6.79 -4.20
N ALA A 46 -8.85 5.80 -5.08
CA ALA A 46 -9.80 4.71 -5.24
C ALA A 46 -9.97 3.96 -3.90
N ILE A 47 -8.87 3.60 -3.23
CA ILE A 47 -8.92 2.93 -1.92
C ILE A 47 -9.65 3.80 -0.88
N ALA A 48 -9.36 5.09 -0.81
CA ALA A 48 -9.99 6.01 0.14
C ALA A 48 -11.50 6.22 -0.13
N LYS A 49 -11.93 6.18 -1.40
CA LYS A 49 -13.33 6.37 -1.80
C LYS A 49 -14.17 5.10 -1.64
N VAL A 50 -13.57 3.91 -1.61
CA VAL A 50 -14.31 2.66 -1.42
C VAL A 50 -14.78 2.55 0.03
N SER A 51 -16.10 2.66 0.23
CA SER A 51 -16.74 2.49 1.55
C SER A 51 -16.49 1.11 2.15
N GLU A 52 -16.44 1.00 3.48
CA GLU A 52 -16.31 -0.29 4.18
C GLU A 52 -17.33 -1.34 3.72
N GLU A 53 -18.57 -0.93 3.46
CA GLU A 53 -19.62 -1.81 2.93
C GLU A 53 -19.29 -2.39 1.56
N THR A 54 -18.61 -1.60 0.72
CA THR A 54 -18.14 -2.04 -0.59
C THR A 54 -16.92 -2.94 -0.42
N GLN A 55 -15.97 -2.57 0.45
CA GLN A 55 -14.77 -3.39 0.73
C GLN A 55 -15.14 -4.80 1.19
N LYS A 56 -16.18 -4.95 2.02
CA LYS A 56 -16.67 -6.27 2.50
C LYS A 56 -17.31 -7.13 1.41
N LYS A 57 -17.79 -6.53 0.32
CA LYS A 57 -18.41 -7.24 -0.82
C LYS A 57 -17.39 -7.65 -1.88
N VAL A 58 -16.19 -7.06 -1.86
CA VAL A 58 -15.14 -7.32 -2.84
C VAL A 58 -14.39 -8.59 -2.47
N ASP A 59 -14.37 -9.56 -3.38
CA ASP A 59 -13.45 -10.68 -3.32
C ASP A 59 -12.06 -10.24 -3.82
N TRP A 60 -11.23 -9.79 -2.88
CA TRP A 60 -9.88 -9.31 -3.17
C TRP A 60 -9.01 -10.39 -3.83
N THR A 61 -9.19 -11.67 -3.50
CA THR A 61 -8.42 -12.76 -4.12
C THR A 61 -8.75 -12.86 -5.61
N LYS A 62 -10.04 -12.72 -5.96
CA LYS A 62 -10.49 -12.71 -7.35
C LYS A 62 -10.02 -11.48 -8.14
N VAL A 63 -9.98 -10.31 -7.50
CA VAL A 63 -9.44 -9.10 -8.14
C VAL A 63 -7.95 -9.29 -8.44
N TRP A 64 -7.17 -9.72 -7.44
CA TRP A 64 -5.73 -9.92 -7.62
C TRP A 64 -5.39 -11.08 -8.56
N SER A 65 -6.26 -12.09 -8.69
CA SER A 65 -6.02 -13.22 -9.60
C SER A 65 -6.04 -12.81 -11.08
N GLN A 66 -6.63 -11.66 -11.42
CA GLN A 66 -6.52 -11.09 -12.77
C GLN A 66 -5.09 -10.73 -13.13
N LYS A 67 -4.31 -10.25 -12.15
CA LYS A 67 -2.89 -9.92 -12.31
C LYS A 67 -1.98 -11.11 -12.01
N TYR A 68 -2.35 -11.93 -11.04
CA TYR A 68 -1.58 -13.08 -10.57
C TYR A 68 -2.41 -14.38 -10.67
N PRO A 69 -2.43 -15.05 -11.83
CA PRO A 69 -3.31 -16.20 -12.08
C PRO A 69 -3.18 -17.34 -11.05
N ILE A 70 -1.99 -17.50 -10.44
CA ILE A 70 -1.75 -18.48 -9.38
C ILE A 70 -2.75 -18.35 -8.21
N LEU A 71 -3.24 -17.15 -7.92
CA LEU A 71 -4.22 -16.90 -6.85
C LEU A 71 -5.57 -17.59 -7.11
N ALA A 72 -5.89 -17.91 -8.38
CA ALA A 72 -7.09 -18.64 -8.73
C ALA A 72 -6.92 -20.16 -8.64
N THR A 73 -5.71 -20.69 -8.82
CA THR A 73 -5.48 -22.14 -8.95
C THR A 73 -4.91 -22.77 -7.68
N TYR A 74 -4.12 -22.02 -6.89
CA TYR A 74 -3.47 -22.55 -5.70
C TYR A 74 -4.41 -23.23 -4.68
N PRO A 75 -5.69 -22.83 -4.48
CA PRO A 75 -6.53 -23.50 -3.49
C PRO A 75 -6.79 -24.98 -3.81
N ASN A 76 -6.66 -25.37 -5.08
CA ASN A 76 -6.80 -26.76 -5.53
C ASN A 76 -5.46 -27.52 -5.54
N GLU A 77 -4.34 -26.80 -5.49
CA GLU A 77 -2.99 -27.37 -5.61
C GLU A 77 -2.29 -27.48 -4.25
N VAL A 78 -2.57 -26.54 -3.34
CA VAL A 78 -1.87 -26.37 -2.07
C VAL A 78 -2.73 -26.90 -0.92
N LYS A 79 -2.13 -27.72 -0.06
CA LYS A 79 -2.72 -28.14 1.21
C LYS A 79 -2.68 -26.98 2.22
N ILE A 80 -3.66 -26.08 2.13
CA ILE A 80 -3.75 -24.88 2.99
C ILE A 80 -3.72 -25.24 4.50
N GLU A 81 -4.26 -26.40 4.87
CA GLU A 81 -4.28 -26.89 6.25
C GLU A 81 -2.87 -27.12 6.84
N ASP A 82 -1.84 -27.32 6.00
CA ASP A 82 -0.46 -27.46 6.48
C ASP A 82 0.11 -26.11 6.97
N TYR A 83 -0.40 -24.99 6.44
CA TYR A 83 0.09 -23.63 6.74
C TYR A 83 -0.77 -22.91 7.79
N ARG A 84 -2.07 -23.22 7.82
CA ARG A 84 -3.08 -22.53 8.64
C ARG A 84 -2.75 -22.52 10.14
N PRO A 85 -2.29 -23.60 10.79
CA PRO A 85 -2.01 -23.59 12.24
C PRO A 85 -0.91 -22.59 12.61
N THR A 86 0.19 -22.57 11.86
CA THR A 86 1.33 -21.69 12.10
C THR A 86 0.94 -20.23 11.91
N LEU A 87 0.22 -19.90 10.83
CA LEU A 87 -0.27 -18.54 10.58
C LEU A 87 -1.22 -18.07 11.71
N LYS A 88 -2.14 -18.94 12.17
CA LYS A 88 -3.00 -18.62 13.31
C LYS A 88 -2.21 -18.39 14.60
N ALA A 89 -1.18 -19.19 14.86
CA ALA A 89 -0.32 -19.01 16.03
C ALA A 89 0.42 -17.65 15.99
N LEU A 90 0.90 -17.24 14.82
CA LEU A 90 1.54 -15.94 14.62
C LEU A 90 0.56 -14.78 14.86
N LEU A 91 -0.68 -14.88 14.36
CA LEU A 91 -1.72 -13.89 14.64
C LEU A 91 -2.00 -13.78 16.15
N GLN A 92 -2.19 -14.91 16.84
CA GLN A 92 -2.42 -14.89 18.29
C GLN A 92 -1.23 -14.32 19.07
N LYS A 93 -0.01 -14.59 18.61
CA LYS A 93 1.20 -13.98 19.19
C LYS A 93 1.21 -12.46 19.02
N LEU A 94 0.89 -11.94 17.83
CA LEU A 94 0.80 -10.49 17.59
C LEU A 94 -0.25 -9.84 18.49
N LYS A 95 -1.44 -10.45 18.61
CA LYS A 95 -2.49 -9.97 19.51
C LYS A 95 -2.04 -9.94 20.98
N LYS A 96 -1.36 -11.00 21.43
CA LYS A 96 -0.89 -11.12 22.82
C LYS A 96 0.24 -10.15 23.14
N ASP A 97 1.24 -10.07 22.26
CA ASP A 97 2.48 -9.34 22.53
C ASP A 97 2.29 -7.82 22.36
N TYR A 98 1.39 -7.39 21.48
CA TYR A 98 1.18 -5.97 21.14
C TYR A 98 -0.23 -5.44 21.43
N GLY A 99 -1.16 -6.28 21.87
CA GLY A 99 -2.55 -5.87 22.19
C GLY A 99 -3.42 -5.59 20.95
N TYR A 100 -3.00 -6.03 19.77
CA TYR A 100 -3.73 -5.80 18.52
C TYR A 100 -5.10 -6.50 18.49
N GLN A 101 -6.05 -5.85 17.83
CA GLN A 101 -7.32 -6.47 17.43
C GLN A 101 -7.10 -7.42 16.25
N ASP A 102 -8.13 -8.20 15.90
CA ASP A 102 -8.01 -9.22 14.85
C ASP A 102 -7.59 -8.63 13.49
N GLU A 103 -8.15 -7.48 13.11
CA GLU A 103 -7.84 -6.79 11.86
C GLU A 103 -6.40 -6.26 11.85
N ASP A 104 -5.99 -5.54 12.89
CA ASP A 104 -4.63 -5.00 13.01
C ASP A 104 -3.58 -6.13 12.98
N ALA A 105 -3.82 -7.21 13.73
CA ALA A 105 -2.90 -8.36 13.75
C ALA A 105 -2.79 -9.02 12.36
N PHE A 106 -3.89 -9.09 11.62
CA PHE A 106 -3.90 -9.59 10.25
C PHE A 106 -3.13 -8.68 9.30
N LEU A 107 -3.38 -7.36 9.33
CA LEU A 107 -2.71 -6.39 8.48
C LEU A 107 -1.21 -6.35 8.74
N VAL A 108 -0.79 -6.38 10.00
CA VAL A 108 0.62 -6.44 10.39
C VAL A 108 1.28 -7.73 9.92
N LEU A 109 0.65 -8.90 10.13
CA LEU A 109 1.23 -10.16 9.67
C LEU A 109 1.36 -10.20 8.14
N LYS A 110 0.36 -9.71 7.42
CA LYS A 110 0.38 -9.59 5.96
C LYS A 110 1.53 -8.70 5.50
N ASP A 111 1.75 -7.56 6.16
CA ASP A 111 2.82 -6.64 5.82
C ASP A 111 4.21 -7.24 6.06
N ILE A 112 4.41 -7.91 7.20
CA ILE A 112 5.67 -8.64 7.50
C ILE A 112 5.98 -9.66 6.41
N LEU A 113 4.97 -10.44 5.97
CA LEU A 113 5.15 -11.43 4.89
C LEU A 113 5.55 -10.77 3.57
N ALA A 114 4.99 -9.59 3.26
CA ALA A 114 5.37 -8.84 2.06
C ALA A 114 6.81 -8.31 2.14
N GLN A 115 7.21 -7.76 3.29
CA GLN A 115 8.55 -7.22 3.53
C GLN A 115 9.65 -8.28 3.36
N ILE A 116 9.40 -9.53 3.75
CA ILE A 116 10.35 -10.65 3.55
C ILE A 116 10.67 -10.86 2.06
N TRP A 117 9.72 -10.59 1.16
CA TRP A 117 9.90 -10.76 -0.28
C TRP A 117 10.52 -9.54 -0.96
N THR A 118 10.22 -8.33 -0.50
CA THR A 118 10.78 -7.08 -1.04
C THR A 118 12.18 -6.74 -0.52
N HIS A 119 12.58 -7.30 0.61
CA HIS A 119 13.93 -7.15 1.18
C HIS A 119 14.57 -8.53 1.48
N PRO A 120 15.01 -9.28 0.46
CA PRO A 120 15.72 -10.55 0.63
C PRO A 120 17.16 -10.38 1.13
#